data_AF-A0A6P1GEN8-F1
#
_entry.id   AF-A0A6P1GEN8-F1
#
_cell.length_a   1.000
_cell.length_b   1.000
_cell.length_c   1.000
_cell.angle_alpha   90.00
_cell.angle_beta   90.00
_cell.angle_gamma   90.00
#
_symmetry.space_group_name_H-M   'P 1'
#
loop_
_entity.id
_entity.type
_entity.pdbx_description
1 polymer ?
#
loop_
_entity_poly.entity_id
_entity_poly.type
_entity_poly.pdbx_seq_one_letter_code
_entity_poly.pdbx_strand_id
1 'polypeptide(L)'
;MVEIIAVIISIATPFALIAYKHPIGFRRIYWPISVIGLAVFLGICLWSIAIVTAHGALRPFIKPDAIEAASNAIAAINTTSYWFLLNYLAFQAYFSILLWLPEILGIKEQQS
;
A
#
# COMPACT_ATOMS: atom_id res chain seq x y z
N MET A 1 -18.76 -6.31 -2.12
CA MET A 1 -17.74 -7.09 -1.36
C MET A 1 -17.11 -8.18 -2.21
N VAL A 2 -17.90 -9.02 -2.89
CA VAL A 2 -17.40 -10.07 -3.82
C VAL A 2 -16.53 -9.50 -4.95
N GLU A 3 -16.91 -8.35 -5.51
CA GLU A 3 -16.17 -7.71 -6.63
C GLU A 3 -14.76 -7.26 -6.24
N ILE A 4 -14.58 -6.71 -5.03
CA ILE A 4 -13.28 -6.24 -4.54
C ILE A 4 -12.33 -7.43 -4.35
N ILE A 5 -12.85 -8.53 -3.78
CA ILE A 5 -12.06 -9.75 -3.58
C ILE A 5 -11.65 -10.33 -4.94
N ALA A 6 -12.55 -10.36 -5.92
CA ALA A 6 -12.25 -10.84 -7.26
C ALA A 6 -11.14 -10.01 -7.94
N VAL A 7 -11.19 -8.68 -7.79
CA VAL A 7 -10.13 -7.79 -8.31
C VAL A 7 -8.79 -8.07 -7.62
N ILE A 8 -8.76 -8.19 -6.29
CA ILE A 8 -7.53 -8.48 -5.54
C ILE A 8 -6.92 -9.81 -5.99
N ILE A 9 -7.73 -10.86 -6.12
CA ILE A 9 -7.27 -12.17 -6.60
C ILE A 9 -6.74 -12.05 -8.04
N SER A 10 -7.45 -11.37 -8.92
CA SER A 10 -7.06 -11.21 -10.33
C SER A 10 -5.71 -10.51 -10.50
N ILE A 11 -5.36 -9.57 -9.60
CA ILE A 11 -4.08 -8.88 -9.61
C ILE A 11 -2.99 -9.75 -8.99
N ALA A 12 -3.30 -10.50 -7.92
CA ALA A 12 -2.34 -11.33 -7.22
C ALA A 12 -1.90 -12.59 -8.01
N THR A 13 -2.83 -13.25 -8.70
CA THR A 13 -2.56 -14.53 -9.40
C THR A 13 -1.43 -14.44 -10.44
N PRO A 14 -1.37 -13.43 -11.32
CA PRO A 14 -0.27 -13.27 -12.26
C PRO A 14 1.11 -13.15 -11.58
N PHE A 15 1.21 -12.41 -10.47
CA PHE A 15 2.49 -12.27 -9.75
C PHE A 15 2.94 -13.59 -9.14
N ALA A 16 2.02 -14.35 -8.55
CA ALA A 16 2.32 -15.68 -8.03
C ALA A 16 2.79 -16.64 -9.14
N LEU A 17 2.15 -16.61 -10.31
CA LEU A 17 2.55 -17.40 -11.47
C LEU A 17 3.95 -17.02 -11.98
N ILE A 18 4.26 -15.72 -12.05
CA ILE A 18 5.59 -15.24 -12.46
C ILE A 18 6.64 -15.64 -11.43
N ALA A 19 6.38 -15.47 -10.14
CA ALA A 19 7.29 -15.88 -9.07
C ALA A 19 7.60 -17.38 -9.13
N TYR A 20 6.61 -18.21 -9.44
CA TYR A 20 6.78 -19.65 -9.56
C TYR A 20 7.51 -20.08 -10.84
N LYS A 21 7.12 -19.57 -12.01
CA LYS A 21 7.67 -20.00 -13.31
C LYS A 21 8.95 -19.29 -13.73
N HIS A 22 9.14 -18.05 -13.29
CA HIS A 22 10.23 -17.17 -13.74
C HIS A 22 10.84 -16.41 -12.55
N PRO A 23 11.50 -17.12 -11.60
CA PRO A 23 11.99 -16.51 -10.36
C PRO A 23 12.99 -15.37 -10.60
N ILE A 24 13.87 -15.51 -11.60
CA ILE A 24 14.83 -14.46 -11.99
C ILE A 24 14.11 -13.21 -12.51
N GLY A 25 13.07 -13.41 -13.34
CA GLY A 25 12.23 -12.33 -13.83
C GLY A 25 11.48 -11.63 -12.70
N PHE A 26 10.92 -12.41 -11.78
CA PHE A 26 10.24 -11.89 -10.59
C PHE A 26 11.16 -11.05 -9.72
N ARG A 27 12.39 -11.51 -9.47
CA ARG A 27 13.39 -10.77 -8.66
C ARG A 27 13.73 -9.40 -9.25
N ARG A 28 13.75 -9.28 -10.58
CA ARG A 28 13.96 -7.99 -11.27
C ARG A 28 12.78 -7.03 -11.14
N ILE A 29 11.55 -7.52 -11.16
CA ILE A 29 10.34 -6.67 -11.02
C ILE A 29 9.96 -6.41 -9.56
N TYR A 30 10.38 -7.26 -8.63
CA TYR A 30 10.12 -7.11 -7.20
C TYR A 30 10.61 -5.74 -6.69
N TRP A 31 11.86 -5.39 -6.98
CA TRP A 31 12.45 -4.14 -6.51
C TRP A 31 11.70 -2.89 -6.98
N PRO A 32 11.44 -2.68 -8.29
CA PRO A 32 10.67 -1.51 -8.73
C PRO A 32 9.25 -1.50 -8.17
N ILE A 33 8.59 -2.66 -8.04
CA ILE A 33 7.24 -2.75 -7.44
C ILE A 33 7.27 -2.35 -5.96
N SER A 34 8.23 -2.83 -5.18
CA SER A 34 8.38 -2.45 -3.78
C SER A 34 8.71 -0.96 -3.62
N VAL A 35 9.55 -0.39 -4.49
CA VAL A 35 9.86 1.05 -4.47
C VAL A 35 8.62 1.89 -4.78
N ILE A 36 7.82 1.51 -5.79
CA ILE A 36 6.55 2.19 -6.11
C ILE A 36 5.59 2.07 -4.92
N GLY A 37 5.45 0.88 -4.33
CA GLY A 37 4.62 0.65 -3.15
C GLY A 37 5.02 1.54 -1.97
N LEU A 38 6.32 1.63 -1.69
CA LEU A 38 6.86 2.51 -0.65
C LEU A 38 6.60 3.99 -0.97
N ALA A 39 6.79 4.43 -2.22
CA ALA A 39 6.54 5.80 -2.63
C ALA A 39 5.05 6.19 -2.46
N VAL A 40 4.13 5.30 -2.83
CA VAL A 40 2.69 5.48 -2.63
C VAL A 40 2.37 5.57 -1.13
N PHE A 41 2.92 4.66 -0.32
CA PHE A 41 2.72 4.68 1.13
C PHE A 41 3.21 6.00 1.75
N LEU A 42 4.44 6.42 1.43
CA LEU A 42 5.00 7.69 1.91
C LEU A 42 4.18 8.91 1.44
N GLY A 43 3.70 8.89 0.20
CA GLY A 43 2.82 9.95 -0.33
C GLY A 43 1.53 10.09 0.49
N ILE A 44 0.92 8.97 0.88
CA ILE A 44 -0.28 8.96 1.72
C ILE A 44 0.03 9.45 3.14
N CYS A 45 1.17 9.04 3.72
CA CYS A 45 1.62 9.55 5.01
C CYS A 45 1.83 11.07 4.98
N LEU A 46 2.51 11.59 3.95
CA LEU A 46 2.73 13.02 3.77
C LEU A 46 1.42 13.78 3.58
N TRP A 47 0.47 13.22 2.83
CA TRP A 47 -0.87 13.79 2.66
C TRP A 47 -1.61 13.92 4.00
N SER A 48 -1.60 12.86 4.82
CA SER A 48 -2.24 12.88 6.14
C SER A 48 -1.60 13.94 7.06
N ILE A 49 -0.28 14.06 7.07
CA ILE A 49 0.44 15.11 7.82
C ILE A 49 0.03 16.49 7.30
N ALA A 50 0.02 16.70 5.99
CA ALA A 50 -0.32 17.99 5.39
C ALA A 50 -1.75 18.44 5.76
N ILE A 51 -2.72 17.53 5.77
CA ILE A 51 -4.09 17.82 6.21
C ILE A 51 -4.12 18.27 7.67
N VAL A 52 -3.47 17.53 8.57
CA VAL A 52 -3.47 17.85 10.01
C VAL A 52 -2.79 19.20 10.26
N THR A 53 -1.65 19.45 9.61
CA THR A 53 -0.94 20.74 9.72
C THR A 53 -1.77 21.89 9.16
N ALA A 54 -2.37 21.73 7.97
CA ALA A 54 -3.23 22.74 7.37
C ALA A 54 -4.45 23.04 8.25
N HIS A 55 -5.08 22.01 8.83
CA HIS A 55 -6.20 22.20 9.74
C HIS A 55 -5.80 23.00 10.98
N GLY A 56 -4.68 22.63 11.61
CA GLY A 56 -4.16 23.34 12.77
C GLY A 56 -3.87 24.82 12.47
N ALA A 57 -3.29 25.10 11.30
CA ALA A 57 -3.00 26.46 10.85
C ALA A 57 -4.25 27.29 10.52
N LEU A 58 -5.30 26.64 9.98
CA LEU A 58 -6.56 27.29 9.63
C LEU A 58 -7.49 27.48 10.83
N ARG A 59 -7.33 26.69 11.89
CA ARG A 59 -8.20 26.69 13.07
C ARG A 59 -8.47 28.08 13.68
N PRO A 60 -7.49 29.00 13.81
CA PRO A 60 -7.74 30.35 14.34
C PRO A 60 -8.64 31.22 13.46
N PHE A 61 -8.79 30.89 12.17
CA PHE A 61 -9.61 31.64 11.21
C PHE A 61 -11.02 31.08 11.06
N ILE A 62 -11.32 29.93 11.69
CA ILE A 62 -12.63 29.30 11.66
C ILE A 62 -13.49 29.90 12.77
N LYS A 63 -14.73 30.27 12.45
CA LYS A 63 -15.67 30.79 13.45
C LYS A 63 -15.92 29.72 14.53
N PRO A 64 -16.04 30.08 15.82
CA PRO A 64 -16.16 29.12 16.92
C PRO A 64 -17.31 28.10 16.76
N ASP A 65 -18.43 28.53 16.19
CA ASP A 65 -19.62 27.73 15.90
C ASP A 65 -19.43 26.72 14.75
N ALA A 66 -18.42 26.93 13.90
CA ALA A 66 -18.14 26.08 12.73
C ALA A 66 -16.97 25.10 12.94
N ILE A 67 -16.32 25.11 14.11
CA ILE A 67 -15.13 24.28 14.39
C ILE A 67 -15.45 22.79 14.28
N GLU A 68 -16.58 22.35 14.82
CA GLU A 68 -16.99 20.94 14.80
C GLU A 68 -17.28 20.45 13.37
N ALA A 69 -18.03 21.25 12.59
CA ALA A 69 -18.30 20.96 11.19
C ALA A 69 -17.01 20.86 10.35
N ALA A 70 -16.06 21.78 10.57
CA ALA A 70 -14.75 21.74 9.92
C ALA A 70 -13.94 20.49 10.31
N SER A 71 -13.98 20.10 11.59
CA SER A 71 -13.27 18.93 12.10
C SER A 71 -13.83 17.63 11.50
N ASN A 72 -15.16 17.52 11.37
CA ASN A 72 -15.84 16.39 10.75
C ASN A 72 -15.55 16.29 9.25
N ALA A 73 -15.55 17.43 8.53
CA ALA A 73 -15.17 17.45 7.11
C ALA A 73 -13.73 16.95 6.90
N ILE A 74 -12.82 17.33 7.80
CA ILE A 74 -11.42 16.91 7.72
C ILE A 74 -11.25 15.45 8.12
N ALA A 75 -11.99 14.95 9.10
CA ALA A 75 -12.02 13.53 9.44
C ALA A 75 -12.52 12.66 8.27
N ALA A 76 -13.46 13.16 7.47
CA ALA A 76 -13.96 12.45 6.28
C ALA A 76 -12.91 12.35 5.16
N ILE A 77 -12.00 13.32 5.06
CA ILE A 77 -10.94 13.36 4.03
C ILE A 77 -9.65 12.70 4.55
N ASN A 78 -9.42 12.74 5.86
CA ASN A 78 -8.28 12.10 6.49
C ASN A 78 -8.53 10.59 6.58
N THR A 79 -8.12 9.89 5.53
CA THR A 79 -8.09 8.44 5.50
C THR A 79 -7.27 7.89 6.66
N THR A 80 -7.82 6.93 7.41
CA THR A 80 -7.19 6.37 8.61
C THR A 80 -5.84 5.74 8.26
N SER A 81 -4.74 6.40 8.66
CA SER A 81 -3.36 6.02 8.33
C SER A 81 -3.01 4.58 8.76
N TYR A 82 -3.70 4.05 9.77
CA TYR A 82 -3.52 2.67 10.23
C TYR A 82 -3.92 1.62 9.19
N TRP A 83 -5.03 1.83 8.47
CA TRP A 83 -5.46 0.90 7.43
C TRP A 83 -4.47 0.88 6.25
N PHE A 84 -3.90 2.02 5.89
CA PHE A 84 -2.86 2.08 4.85
C PHE A 84 -1.58 1.40 5.27
N LEU A 85 -1.16 1.56 6.53
CA LEU A 85 -0.01 0.83 7.08
C LEU A 85 -0.24 -0.68 7.02
N LEU A 86 -1.40 -1.17 7.46
CA LEU A 86 -1.72 -2.59 7.38
C LEU A 86 -1.73 -3.11 5.94
N ASN A 87 -2.32 -2.36 5.00
CA ASN A 87 -2.34 -2.73 3.58
C ASN A 87 -0.92 -2.76 2.99
N TYR A 88 -0.08 -1.78 3.32
CA TYR A 88 1.31 -1.76 2.89
C TYR A 88 2.12 -2.93 3.46
N LEU A 89 1.94 -3.25 4.75
CA LEU A 89 2.60 -4.40 5.38
C LEU A 89 2.13 -5.73 4.77
N ALA A 90 0.82 -5.88 4.52
CA ALA A 90 0.27 -7.07 3.88
C ALA A 90 0.79 -7.23 2.44
N PHE A 91 0.82 -6.15 1.68
CA PHE A 91 1.41 -6.09 0.34
C PHE A 91 2.88 -6.50 0.36
N GLN A 92 3.67 -5.92 1.26
CA GLN A 92 5.10 -6.19 1.32
C GLN A 92 5.40 -7.60 1.81
N ALA A 93 4.62 -8.12 2.77
CA ALA A 93 4.70 -9.51 3.22
C ALA A 93 4.38 -10.48 2.07
N TYR A 94 3.31 -10.22 1.32
CA TYR A 94 2.93 -11.03 0.17
C TYR A 94 4.03 -11.11 -0.89
N PHE A 95 4.56 -9.96 -1.33
CA PHE A 95 5.65 -9.91 -2.31
C PHE A 95 6.94 -10.53 -1.79
N SER A 96 7.23 -10.38 -0.49
CA SER A 96 8.38 -11.04 0.13
C SER A 96 8.22 -12.57 0.12
N ILE A 97 7.04 -13.10 0.46
CA ILE A 97 6.77 -14.55 0.38
C ILE A 97 6.96 -15.05 -1.05
N LEU A 98 6.43 -14.32 -2.05
CA LEU A 98 6.62 -14.68 -3.45
C LEU A 98 8.10 -14.68 -3.87
N LEU A 99 8.91 -13.78 -3.33
CA LEU A 99 10.34 -13.73 -3.61
C LEU A 99 11.07 -14.99 -3.12
N TRP A 100 10.71 -15.49 -1.94
CA TRP A 100 11.29 -16.69 -1.34
C TRP A 100 10.61 -18.00 -1.76
N LEU A 101 9.48 -17.92 -2.46
CA LEU A 101 8.70 -19.07 -2.90
C LEU A 101 9.52 -20.15 -3.63
N PRO A 102 10.43 -19.82 -4.57
CA PRO A 102 11.23 -20.83 -5.28
C PRO A 102 12.15 -21.61 -4.33
N GLU A 103 12.77 -20.92 -3.36
CA GLU A 103 13.66 -21.51 -2.37
C GLU A 103 12.89 -22.42 -1.40
N ILE A 104 11.72 -21.96 -0.93
CA ILE A 104 10.82 -22.74 -0.05
C ILE A 104 10.38 -24.04 -0.74
N LEU A 105 10.13 -23.99 -2.05
CA LEU A 105 9.70 -25.14 -2.85
C LEU A 105 10.86 -26.00 -3.36
N GLY A 106 12.12 -25.64 -3.07
CA GLY A 106 13.29 -26.37 -3.55
C GLY A 106 13.46 -26.35 -5.07
N ILE A 107 12.87 -25.37 -5.75
CA ILE A 107 12.97 -25.20 -7.20
C ILE A 107 14.39 -24.68 -7.49
N LYS A 108 15.29 -25.59 -7.85
CA LYS A 108 16.64 -25.23 -8.28
C LYS A 108 16.54 -24.34 -9.51
N GLU A 109 17.07 -23.13 -9.42
CA GLU A 109 17.23 -22.23 -10.54
C GLU A 109 17.91 -23.01 -11.68
N GLN A 110 17.16 -23.27 -12.76
CA GLN A 110 17.77 -23.73 -14.00
C GLN A 110 18.57 -22.54 -14.52
N GLN A 111 19.83 -22.48 -14.13
CA GLN A 111 20.82 -21.55 -14.68
C GLN A 111 20.91 -21.84 -16.19
N SER A 112 20.24 -21.02 -16.99
CA SER A 112 20.44 -20.93 -18.44
C SER A 112 21.18 -19.64 -18.76
#